data_AF-A0A2G3JA74-F1
#
_entry.id   AF-A0A2G3JA74-F1
#
_cell.length_a   1.000
_cell.length_b   1.000
_cell.length_c   1.000
_cell.angle_alpha   90.00
_cell.angle_beta   90.00
_cell.angle_gamma   90.00
#
_symmetry.space_group_name_H-M   'P 1'
#
loop_
_entity.id
_entity.type
_entity.pdbx_description
1 polymer ?
#
loop_
_entity_poly.entity_id
_entity_poly.type
_entity_poly.pdbx_seq_one_letter_code
_entity_poly.pdbx_strand_id
1 'polypeptide(L)'
;MAFTPIQFNRFKDHPNLEWLRRHAASSRAIHQNTIRVKIEEAIRSAYPDRATEDNIRWVAQKTDTPWGSPYRPAEQSLGQVHQQAAAEIEGSDAQMAQAVRMVFNKTADGRSAPGTSGINHIHVGGNAQLNLLFDLASATILGVVNGHMDGQMKPAIRTESAKVASRKGGPTVQMKVSGNTVSRA
;
A
#
# COMPACT_ATOMS: atom_id res chain seq x y z
N MET A 1 -15.42 -1.90 -32.85
CA MET A 1 -15.24 -0.49 -33.30
C MET A 1 -15.03 0.41 -32.09
N ALA A 2 -13.92 1.16 -32.02
CA ALA A 2 -13.60 2.09 -30.93
C ALA A 2 -14.50 3.35 -30.89
N PHE A 3 -14.55 4.02 -29.74
CA PHE A 3 -15.16 5.35 -29.61
C PHE A 3 -14.25 6.44 -30.19
N THR A 4 -14.85 7.44 -30.85
CA THR A 4 -14.13 8.67 -31.18
C THR A 4 -13.88 9.50 -29.91
N PRO A 5 -12.95 10.47 -29.91
CA PRO A 5 -12.72 11.34 -28.76
C PRO A 5 -13.99 12.05 -28.26
N ILE A 6 -14.82 12.55 -29.19
CA ILE A 6 -16.10 13.20 -28.87
C ILE A 6 -17.05 12.20 -28.20
N GLN A 7 -17.10 10.95 -28.68
CA GLN A 7 -17.98 9.94 -28.12
C GLN A 7 -17.54 9.52 -26.71
N PHE A 8 -16.23 9.36 -26.50
CA PHE A 8 -15.66 9.01 -25.19
C PHE A 8 -15.89 10.12 -24.16
N ASN A 9 -15.77 11.38 -24.56
CA ASN A 9 -15.99 12.54 -23.68
C ASN A 9 -17.39 12.56 -23.02
N ARG A 10 -18.39 11.86 -23.58
CA ARG A 10 -19.74 11.80 -23.00
C ARG A 10 -19.83 10.98 -21.72
N PHE A 11 -18.92 10.04 -21.49
CA PHE A 11 -18.97 9.14 -20.33
C PHE A 11 -17.63 8.98 -19.62
N LYS A 12 -16.58 9.69 -20.05
CA LYS A 12 -15.23 9.62 -19.45
C LYS A 12 -15.19 9.98 -17.96
N ASP A 13 -16.15 10.77 -17.49
CA ASP A 13 -16.27 11.25 -16.11
C ASP A 13 -17.29 10.43 -15.30
N HIS A 14 -17.77 9.29 -15.84
CA HIS A 14 -18.69 8.41 -15.13
C HIS A 14 -18.05 7.89 -13.82
N PRO A 15 -18.77 7.85 -12.68
CA PRO A 15 -18.21 7.49 -11.37
C PRO A 15 -17.48 6.13 -11.34
N ASN A 16 -17.96 5.16 -12.13
CA ASN A 16 -17.28 3.86 -12.26
C ASN A 16 -15.90 3.95 -12.90
N LEU A 17 -15.69 4.83 -13.90
CA LEU A 17 -14.38 5.00 -14.52
C LEU A 17 -13.43 5.75 -13.58
N GLU A 18 -13.95 6.73 -12.85
CA GLU A 18 -13.18 7.41 -11.80
C GLU A 18 -12.76 6.45 -10.69
N TRP A 19 -13.67 5.58 -10.24
CA TRP A 19 -13.37 4.53 -9.27
C TRP A 19 -12.24 3.61 -9.75
N LEU A 20 -12.28 3.19 -11.02
CA LEU A 20 -11.24 2.34 -11.62
C LEU A 20 -9.88 3.04 -11.64
N ARG A 21 -9.82 4.33 -12.03
CA ARG A 21 -8.58 5.12 -12.01
C ARG A 21 -7.99 5.23 -10.61
N ARG A 22 -8.81 5.55 -9.60
CA ARG A 22 -8.38 5.64 -8.20
C ARG A 22 -7.86 4.30 -7.67
N HIS A 23 -8.51 3.18 -8.03
CA HIS A 23 -8.10 1.85 -7.60
C HIS A 23 -6.82 1.38 -8.31
N ALA A 24 -6.67 1.66 -9.61
CA ALA A 24 -5.43 1.40 -10.34
C ALA A 24 -4.24 2.14 -9.70
N ALA A 25 -4.42 3.41 -9.31
CA ALA A 25 -3.40 4.20 -8.61
C ALA A 25 -3.03 3.66 -7.21
N SER A 26 -3.91 2.88 -6.58
CA SER A 26 -3.67 2.30 -5.24
C SER A 26 -2.83 1.01 -5.25
N SER A 27 -2.40 0.54 -6.42
CA SER A 27 -1.69 -0.74 -6.62
C SER A 27 -2.45 -1.96 -6.07
N ARG A 28 -3.78 -1.85 -5.89
CA ARG A 28 -4.64 -2.98 -5.52
C ARG A 28 -5.09 -3.72 -6.79
N ALA A 29 -5.00 -5.04 -6.77
CA ALA A 29 -5.53 -5.85 -7.86
C ALA A 29 -7.06 -5.74 -7.93
N ILE A 30 -7.61 -5.52 -9.13
CA ILE A 30 -9.05 -5.45 -9.38
C ILE A 30 -9.45 -6.68 -10.20
N HIS A 31 -10.48 -7.39 -9.75
CA HIS A 31 -10.97 -8.56 -10.48
C HIS A 31 -11.49 -8.17 -11.87
N GLN A 32 -11.17 -8.95 -12.91
CA GLN A 32 -11.50 -8.64 -14.29
C GLN A 32 -13.01 -8.44 -14.51
N ASN A 33 -13.84 -9.27 -13.85
CA ASN A 33 -15.29 -9.11 -13.93
C ASN A 33 -15.78 -7.78 -13.35
N THR A 34 -15.14 -7.26 -12.29
CA THR A 34 -15.47 -5.95 -11.71
C THR A 34 -15.12 -4.83 -12.67
N ILE A 35 -13.96 -4.92 -13.34
CA ILE A 35 -13.55 -3.97 -14.39
C ILE A 35 -14.59 -3.98 -15.51
N ARG A 36 -14.99 -5.17 -15.96
CA ARG A 36 -15.96 -5.36 -17.06
C ARG A 36 -17.27 -4.66 -16.77
N VAL A 37 -17.90 -5.01 -15.64
CA VAL A 37 -19.21 -4.48 -15.24
C VAL A 37 -19.15 -2.96 -15.11
N LYS A 38 -18.11 -2.41 -14.49
CA LYS A 38 -17.95 -0.97 -14.31
C LYS A 38 -17.82 -0.20 -15.62
N ILE A 39 -17.04 -0.73 -16.57
CA ILE A 39 -16.89 -0.13 -17.90
C ILE A 39 -18.17 -0.28 -18.71
N GLU A 40 -18.82 -1.45 -18.65
CA GLU A 40 -20.09 -1.72 -19.31
C GLU A 40 -21.18 -0.74 -18.86
N GLU A 41 -21.36 -0.55 -17.56
CA GLU A 41 -22.29 0.43 -16.99
C GLU A 41 -21.99 1.86 -17.47
N ALA A 42 -20.71 2.25 -17.48
CA ALA A 42 -20.31 3.57 -17.96
C ALA A 42 -20.64 3.76 -19.45
N ILE A 43 -20.39 2.76 -20.30
CA ILE A 43 -20.74 2.83 -21.72
C ILE A 43 -22.25 2.88 -21.90
N ARG A 44 -23.00 1.99 -21.24
CA ARG A 44 -24.47 1.91 -21.36
C ARG A 44 -25.17 3.20 -20.93
N SER A 45 -24.58 3.96 -19.99
CA SER A 45 -25.11 5.26 -19.56
C SER A 45 -25.19 6.31 -20.68
N ALA A 46 -24.30 6.22 -21.69
CA ALA A 46 -24.28 7.14 -22.84
C ALA A 46 -24.68 6.47 -24.16
N TYR A 47 -24.48 5.16 -24.28
CA TYR A 47 -24.71 4.37 -25.48
C TYR A 47 -25.18 2.94 -25.10
N PRO A 48 -26.49 2.72 -24.92
CA PRO A 48 -27.06 1.44 -24.44
C PRO A 48 -26.60 0.20 -25.24
N ASP A 49 -26.43 0.34 -26.55
CA ASP A 49 -26.12 -0.78 -27.46
C ASP A 49 -24.64 -0.90 -27.82
N ARG A 50 -23.77 -0.06 -27.25
CA ARG A 50 -22.34 -0.01 -27.63
C ARG A 50 -21.39 -0.62 -26.61
N ALA A 51 -21.90 -1.26 -25.55
CA ALA A 51 -21.09 -1.98 -24.57
C ALA A 51 -20.60 -3.35 -25.08
N THR A 52 -19.96 -3.35 -26.26
CA THR A 52 -19.35 -4.54 -26.85
C THR A 52 -17.99 -4.82 -26.23
N GLU A 53 -17.53 -6.07 -26.30
CA GLU A 53 -16.22 -6.50 -25.77
C GLU A 53 -15.05 -5.63 -26.29
N ASP A 54 -15.07 -5.28 -27.58
CA ASP A 54 -14.08 -4.39 -28.19
C ASP A 54 -14.08 -2.99 -27.57
N ASN A 55 -15.26 -2.45 -27.30
CA ASN A 55 -15.40 -1.12 -26.70
C ASN A 55 -14.99 -1.13 -25.24
N ILE A 56 -15.32 -2.20 -24.51
CA ILE A 56 -14.89 -2.39 -23.13
C ILE A 56 -13.35 -2.44 -23.08
N ARG A 57 -12.72 -3.22 -23.96
CA ARG A 57 -11.25 -3.30 -24.08
C ARG A 57 -10.63 -1.95 -24.41
N TRP A 58 -11.21 -1.21 -25.35
CA TRP A 58 -10.71 0.12 -25.73
C TRP A 58 -10.83 1.13 -24.58
N VAL A 59 -11.95 1.15 -23.86
CA VAL A 59 -12.15 2.03 -22.71
C VAL A 59 -11.17 1.68 -21.59
N ALA A 60 -10.95 0.40 -21.31
CA ALA A 60 -9.99 -0.03 -20.29
C ALA A 60 -8.57 0.47 -20.57
N GLN A 61 -8.14 0.45 -21.84
CA GLN A 61 -6.86 1.04 -22.26
C GLN A 61 -6.83 2.56 -22.04
N LYS A 62 -7.93 3.27 -22.29
CA LYS A 62 -8.03 4.73 -22.07
C LYS A 62 -8.10 5.13 -20.60
N THR A 63 -8.42 4.20 -19.71
CA THR A 63 -8.47 4.43 -18.25
C THR A 63 -7.29 3.80 -17.52
N ASP A 64 -6.23 3.42 -18.23
CA ASP A 64 -5.04 2.74 -17.69
C ASP A 64 -5.40 1.54 -16.80
N THR A 65 -6.46 0.83 -17.16
CA THR A 65 -7.00 -0.29 -16.40
C THR A 65 -6.52 -1.61 -17.04
N PRO A 66 -5.88 -2.51 -16.29
CA PRO A 66 -5.28 -3.73 -16.84
C PRO A 66 -6.36 -4.73 -17.28
N TRP A 67 -6.81 -4.62 -18.53
CA TRP A 67 -7.79 -5.51 -19.16
C TRP A 67 -7.11 -6.67 -19.89
N GLY A 68 -7.60 -7.89 -19.66
CA GLY A 68 -7.07 -9.09 -20.32
C GLY A 68 -5.78 -9.66 -19.72
N SER A 69 -5.18 -8.97 -18.74
CA SER A 69 -4.19 -9.60 -17.87
C SER A 69 -4.90 -10.49 -16.85
N PRO A 70 -4.46 -11.75 -16.64
CA PRO A 70 -5.02 -12.58 -15.60
C PRO A 70 -4.92 -11.85 -14.27
N TYR A 71 -6.02 -11.82 -13.51
CA TYR A 71 -6.04 -11.28 -12.16
C TYR A 71 -4.96 -11.99 -11.33
N ARG A 72 -3.89 -11.25 -11.03
CA ARG A 72 -2.93 -11.66 -10.01
C ARG A 72 -3.33 -10.90 -8.76
N PRO A 73 -3.81 -11.57 -7.68
CA PRO A 73 -3.98 -10.89 -6.42
C PRO A 73 -2.67 -10.18 -6.10
N ALA A 74 -2.74 -8.92 -5.67
CA ALA A 74 -1.54 -8.18 -5.31
C ALA A 74 -0.76 -9.00 -4.28
N GLU A 75 0.53 -9.24 -4.55
CA GLU A 75 1.39 -10.03 -3.69
C GLU A 75 1.22 -9.55 -2.25
N GLN A 76 0.84 -10.49 -1.39
CA GLN A 76 0.61 -10.23 0.02
C GLN A 76 1.85 -10.64 0.78
N SER A 77 2.39 -9.71 1.55
CA SER A 77 3.39 -10.01 2.57
C SER A 77 2.69 -10.07 3.91
N LEU A 78 2.89 -11.15 4.65
CA LEU A 78 2.39 -11.34 6.01
C LEU A 78 3.54 -11.19 7.00
N GLY A 79 3.27 -10.54 8.13
CA GLY A 79 4.27 -10.45 9.19
C GLY A 79 3.67 -10.08 10.54
N GLN A 80 4.54 -10.12 11.54
CA GLN A 80 4.19 -9.86 12.93
C GLN A 80 4.45 -8.40 13.27
N VAL A 81 3.51 -7.79 13.99
CA VAL A 81 3.59 -6.41 14.45
C VAL A 81 3.17 -6.38 15.90
N HIS A 82 3.91 -5.66 16.75
CA HIS A 82 3.50 -5.47 18.13
C HIS A 82 2.11 -4.83 18.20
N GLN A 83 1.25 -5.28 19.13
CA GLN A 83 -0.17 -4.90 19.16
C GLN A 83 -0.41 -3.38 19.18
N GLN A 84 0.42 -2.63 19.90
CA GLN A 84 0.33 -1.16 19.95
C GLN A 84 0.77 -0.47 18.64
N ALA A 85 1.65 -1.10 17.88
CA ALA A 85 2.16 -0.56 16.62
C ALA A 85 1.19 -0.77 15.44
N ALA A 86 0.24 -1.69 15.57
CA ALA A 86 -0.70 -1.99 14.48
C ALA A 86 -1.43 -0.71 14.02
N ALA A 87 -1.96 0.07 14.96
CA ALA A 87 -2.67 1.32 14.64
C ALA A 87 -1.73 2.44 14.13
N GLU A 88 -0.42 2.36 14.39
CA GLU A 88 0.56 3.34 13.94
C GLU A 88 0.88 3.19 12.45
N ILE A 89 0.78 1.97 11.90
CA ILE A 89 1.16 1.64 10.52
C ILE A 89 -0.04 1.31 9.62
N GLU A 90 -1.23 1.09 10.19
CA GLU A 90 -2.44 0.73 9.45
C GLU A 90 -2.91 1.91 8.60
N GLY A 91 -3.22 1.64 7.33
CA GLY A 91 -3.64 2.67 6.39
C GLY A 91 -3.18 2.43 4.97
N SER A 92 -3.40 3.44 4.12
CA SER A 92 -3.04 3.42 2.70
C SER A 92 -1.97 4.45 2.39
N ASP A 93 -0.71 4.12 2.68
CA ASP A 93 0.46 4.93 2.39
C ASP A 93 1.52 4.08 1.68
N ALA A 94 1.97 4.53 0.51
CA ALA A 94 2.90 3.76 -0.34
C ALA A 94 4.28 3.58 0.32
N GLN A 95 4.77 4.59 1.03
CA GLN A 95 6.09 4.56 1.65
C GLN A 95 6.08 3.68 2.89
N MET A 96 5.03 3.78 3.71
CA MET A 96 4.83 2.89 4.86
C MET A 96 4.64 1.44 4.40
N ALA A 97 3.78 1.19 3.41
CA ALA A 97 3.57 -0.15 2.88
C ALA A 97 4.86 -0.77 2.32
N GLN A 98 5.70 0.01 1.65
CA GLN A 98 7.01 -0.44 1.20
C GLN A 98 7.93 -0.80 2.37
N ALA A 99 8.04 0.06 3.38
CA ALA A 99 8.88 -0.18 4.55
C ALA A 99 8.44 -1.44 5.33
N VAL A 100 7.14 -1.58 5.59
CA VAL A 100 6.55 -2.77 6.25
C VAL A 100 6.82 -4.04 5.43
N ARG A 101 6.65 -3.97 4.09
CA ARG A 101 6.94 -5.10 3.20
C ARG A 101 8.40 -5.54 3.27
N MET A 102 9.35 -4.61 3.31
CA MET A 102 10.78 -4.94 3.41
C MET A 102 11.10 -5.67 4.72
N VAL A 103 10.48 -5.26 5.84
CA VAL A 103 10.63 -5.96 7.11
C VAL A 103 10.02 -7.36 7.03
N PHE A 104 8.77 -7.49 6.58
CA PHE A 104 8.08 -8.78 6.49
C PHE A 104 8.80 -9.79 5.59
N ASN A 105 9.38 -9.31 4.49
CA ASN A 105 10.14 -10.15 3.55
C ASN A 105 11.60 -10.36 3.97
N LYS A 106 12.03 -9.85 5.13
CA LYS A 106 13.42 -9.93 5.63
C LYS A 106 14.46 -9.37 4.67
N THR A 107 14.09 -8.35 3.89
CA THR A 107 15.01 -7.64 2.97
C THR A 107 15.49 -6.30 3.53
N ALA A 108 14.97 -5.89 4.69
CA ALA A 108 15.45 -4.73 5.42
C ALA A 108 16.64 -5.11 6.32
N ASP A 109 17.86 -4.74 5.94
CA ASP A 109 19.02 -4.81 6.83
C ASP A 109 18.87 -3.84 8.01
N GLY A 110 18.35 -2.63 7.72
CA GLY A 110 18.17 -1.55 8.69
C GLY A 110 19.48 -1.02 9.28
N ARG A 111 19.34 -0.08 10.22
CA ARG A 111 20.45 0.44 11.03
C ARG A 111 20.13 0.21 12.50
N SER A 112 21.13 -0.08 13.31
CA SER A 112 20.95 -0.20 14.76
C SER A 112 20.30 1.07 15.31
N ALA A 113 19.14 0.92 15.95
CA ALA A 113 18.48 2.04 16.62
C ALA A 113 19.36 2.49 17.80
N PRO A 114 19.82 3.75 17.86
CA PRO A 114 20.85 4.10 18.83
C PRO A 114 20.31 4.02 20.27
N GLY A 115 21.14 3.49 21.18
CA GLY A 115 20.75 3.26 22.58
C GLY A 115 19.92 2.00 22.80
N THR A 116 19.76 1.13 21.80
CA THR A 116 19.03 -0.13 21.89
C THR A 116 19.92 -1.31 21.46
N SER A 117 19.58 -2.52 21.90
CA SER A 117 20.29 -3.74 21.51
C SER A 117 19.38 -4.65 20.68
N GLY A 118 19.84 -5.03 19.49
CA GLY A 118 19.11 -5.91 18.57
C GLY A 118 17.83 -5.32 17.98
N ILE A 119 17.62 -4.00 18.08
CA ILE A 119 16.54 -3.30 17.39
C ILE A 119 17.14 -2.49 16.24
N ASN A 120 16.54 -2.67 15.07
CA ASN A 120 16.91 -1.95 13.87
C ASN A 120 15.81 -0.97 13.49
N HIS A 121 16.17 0.03 12.70
CA HIS A 121 15.23 0.94 12.08
C HIS A 121 15.52 1.12 10.59
N ILE A 122 14.48 1.42 9.83
CA ILE A 122 14.56 1.93 8.46
C ILE A 122 13.78 3.23 8.36
N HIS A 123 14.21 4.13 7.48
CA HIS A 123 13.43 5.31 7.15
C HIS A 123 12.20 4.92 6.31
N VAL A 124 11.06 5.52 6.65
CA VAL A 124 9.85 5.45 5.84
C VAL A 124 9.90 6.62 4.86
N GLY A 125 10.05 6.31 3.57
CA GLY A 125 10.19 7.33 2.53
C GLY A 125 11.56 8.00 2.51
N GLY A 126 11.65 9.14 1.80
CA GLY A 126 12.92 9.83 1.52
C GLY A 126 13.33 10.92 2.51
N ASN A 127 12.49 11.29 3.48
CA ASN A 127 12.74 12.46 4.34
C ASN A 127 13.53 12.15 5.63
N ALA A 128 13.93 10.90 5.87
CA ALA A 128 14.74 10.43 7.02
C ALA A 128 14.22 10.84 8.42
N GLN A 129 12.96 11.27 8.53
CA GLN A 129 12.35 11.68 9.80
C GLN A 129 11.42 10.60 10.36
N LEU A 130 10.67 9.91 9.52
CA LEU A 130 9.83 8.81 9.98
C LEU A 130 10.64 7.50 9.95
N ASN A 131 10.72 6.81 11.09
CA ASN A 131 11.48 5.56 11.21
C ASN A 131 10.56 4.44 11.64
N LEU A 132 10.66 3.31 10.95
CA LEU A 132 10.02 2.07 11.34
C LEU A 132 11.02 1.23 12.14
N LEU A 133 10.73 0.97 13.41
CA LEU A 133 11.56 0.15 14.29
C LEU A 133 11.09 -1.30 14.26
N PHE A 134 12.04 -2.23 14.17
CA PHE A 134 11.77 -3.65 14.10
C PHE A 134 12.88 -4.48 14.76
N ASP A 135 12.53 -5.67 15.23
CA ASP A 135 13.47 -6.67 15.68
C ASP A 135 14.00 -7.46 14.48
N LEU A 136 15.29 -7.32 14.17
CA LEU A 136 15.89 -7.92 12.96
C LEU A 136 15.79 -9.45 12.96
N ALA A 137 15.94 -10.09 14.13
CA ALA A 137 15.94 -11.54 14.25
C ALA A 137 14.57 -12.16 13.94
N SER A 138 13.50 -11.56 14.46
CA SER A 138 12.12 -12.06 14.28
C SER A 138 11.37 -11.41 13.13
N ALA A 139 11.91 -10.36 12.51
CA ALA A 139 11.20 -9.51 11.55
C ALA A 139 9.89 -8.93 12.10
N THR A 140 9.85 -8.68 13.42
CA THR A 140 8.67 -8.12 14.09
C THR A 140 8.77 -6.60 14.13
N ILE A 141 7.75 -5.92 13.62
CA ILE A 141 7.66 -4.46 13.72
C ILE A 141 7.24 -4.06 15.13
N LEU A 142 7.98 -3.14 15.73
CA LEU A 142 7.76 -2.67 17.09
C LEU A 142 7.01 -1.33 17.14
N GLY A 143 7.11 -0.51 16.10
CA GLY A 143 6.42 0.78 16.00
C GLY A 143 7.13 1.77 15.11
N VAL A 144 6.63 3.00 15.11
CA VAL A 144 7.22 4.13 14.40
C VAL A 144 7.76 5.18 15.37
N VAL A 145 8.80 5.89 14.94
CA VAL A 145 9.37 7.04 15.68
C VAL A 145 9.56 8.18 14.68
N ASN A 146 9.05 9.37 15.02
CA ASN A 146 9.19 10.55 14.17
C ASN A 146 10.30 11.48 14.68
N GLY A 147 11.49 11.34 14.10
CA GLY A 147 12.63 12.20 14.31
C GLY A 147 13.90 11.63 13.69
N HIS A 148 14.94 12.45 13.53
CA HIS A 148 16.22 11.94 13.07
C HIS A 148 16.84 11.00 14.12
N MET A 149 17.21 9.79 13.70
CA MET A 149 17.78 8.75 14.57
C MET A 149 19.25 8.52 14.25
N ASP A 150 20.12 9.26 14.93
CA ASP A 150 21.58 9.11 14.86
C ASP A 150 22.20 9.18 16.27
N GLY A 151 23.54 9.22 16.34
CA GLY A 151 24.26 9.37 17.60
C GLY A 151 23.98 10.69 18.34
N GLN A 152 23.51 11.72 17.62
CA GLN A 152 23.21 13.06 18.13
C GLN A 152 21.71 13.33 18.27
N MET A 153 20.87 12.29 18.23
CA MET A 153 19.41 12.47 18.29
C MET A 153 18.97 13.23 19.55
N LYS A 154 17.90 14.02 19.40
CA LYS A 154 17.30 14.77 20.51
C LYS A 154 16.87 13.84 21.65
N PRO A 155 16.98 14.25 22.92
CA PRO A 155 16.59 13.42 24.07
C PRO A 155 15.16 12.86 23.97
N ALA A 156 14.20 13.66 23.49
CA ALA A 156 12.82 13.21 23.30
C ALA A 156 12.69 12.02 22.33
N ILE A 157 13.43 12.06 21.21
CA ILE A 157 13.44 10.98 20.21
C ILE A 157 14.12 9.73 20.77
N ARG A 158 15.17 9.91 21.59
CA ARG A 158 15.81 8.80 22.28
C ARG A 158 14.85 8.09 23.25
N THR A 159 14.10 8.87 24.04
CA THR A 159 13.09 8.34 24.95
C THR A 159 11.98 7.61 24.19
N GLU A 160 11.51 8.18 23.07
CA GLU A 160 10.50 7.55 22.22
C GLU A 160 11.00 6.24 21.59
N SER A 161 12.21 6.25 21.04
CA SER A 161 12.88 5.06 20.51
C SER A 161 13.02 3.96 21.56
N ALA A 162 13.45 4.30 22.78
CA ALA A 162 13.56 3.34 23.88
C ALA A 162 12.19 2.75 24.27
N LYS A 163 11.13 3.58 24.29
CA LYS A 163 9.75 3.13 24.55
C LYS A 163 9.24 2.20 23.45
N VAL A 164 9.55 2.47 22.19
CA VAL A 164 9.17 1.58 21.08
C VAL A 164 9.99 0.28 21.14
N ALA A 165 11.29 0.36 21.42
CA ALA A 165 12.17 -0.80 21.56
C ALA A 165 11.76 -1.73 22.71
N SER A 166 11.23 -1.19 23.82
CA SER A 166 10.76 -2.00 24.96
C SER A 166 9.53 -2.85 24.65
N ARG A 167 8.92 -2.71 23.46
CA ARG A 167 7.83 -3.57 22.97
C ARG A 167 8.32 -4.94 22.52
N LYS A 168 9.63 -5.14 22.36
CA LYS A 168 10.22 -6.44 21.99
C LYS A 168 9.82 -7.52 23.00
N GLY A 169 9.35 -8.65 22.49
CA GLY A 169 8.84 -9.76 23.31
C GLY A 169 7.41 -9.56 23.84
N GLY A 170 6.77 -8.43 23.53
CA GLY A 170 5.36 -8.18 23.86
C GLY A 170 4.39 -8.88 22.90
N PRO A 171 3.07 -8.73 23.12
CA PRO A 171 2.04 -9.34 22.28
C PRO A 171 2.06 -8.79 20.86
N THR A 172 1.96 -9.70 19.88
CA THR A 172 1.94 -9.36 18.46
C THR A 172 0.59 -9.68 17.82
N VAL A 173 0.34 -9.03 16.68
CA VAL A 173 -0.79 -9.28 15.79
C VAL A 173 -0.27 -9.55 14.39
N GLN A 174 -0.96 -10.43 13.67
CA GLN A 174 -0.67 -10.70 12.27
C GLN A 174 -1.21 -9.57 11.41
N MET A 175 -0.34 -8.97 10.60
CA MET A 175 -0.68 -7.93 9.64
C MET A 175 -0.34 -8.40 8.23
N LYS A 176 -0.99 -7.79 7.24
CA LYS A 176 -0.74 -7.98 5.82
C LYS A 176 -0.49 -6.66 5.11
N VAL A 177 0.40 -6.70 4.11
CA VAL A 177 0.60 -5.62 3.16
C VAL A 177 0.17 -6.07 1.78
N SER A 178 -0.72 -5.29 1.15
CA SER A 178 -1.18 -5.52 -0.23
C SER A 178 -1.23 -4.18 -0.98
N GLY A 179 -0.49 -4.07 -2.08
CA GLY A 179 -0.31 -2.80 -2.78
C GLY A 179 0.27 -1.72 -1.85
N ASN A 180 -0.41 -0.58 -1.75
CA ASN A 180 -0.03 0.52 -0.85
C ASN A 180 -0.76 0.48 0.51
N THR A 181 -1.38 -0.64 0.87
CA THR A 181 -2.18 -0.77 2.10
C THR A 181 -1.57 -1.74 3.08
N VAL A 182 -1.50 -1.31 4.35
CA VAL A 182 -1.21 -2.14 5.52
C VAL A 182 -2.51 -2.34 6.30
N SER A 183 -2.84 -3.58 6.65
CA SER A 183 -4.08 -3.92 7.36
C SER A 183 -3.91 -5.20 8.18
N ARG A 184 -4.85 -5.48 9.07
CA ARG A 184 -4.89 -6.77 9.78
C ARG A 184 -5.10 -7.92 8.80
N ALA A 185 -4.39 -9.03 9.03
CA ALA A 185 -4.46 -10.21 8.17
C ALA A 185 -5.87 -10.83 8.21
#